data_AF-A0A0S7YBV5-F1
#
_entry.id   AF-A0A0S7YBV5-F1
#
_cell.length_a   1.000
_cell.length_b   1.000
_cell.length_c   1.000
_cell.angle_alpha   90.00
_cell.angle_beta   90.00
_cell.angle_gamma   90.00
#
_symmetry.space_group_name_H-M   'P 1'
#
loop_
_entity.id
_entity.type
_entity.pdbx_description
1 polymer ?
#
loop_
_entity_poly.entity_id
_entity_poly.type
_entity_poly.pdbx_seq_one_letter_code
_entity_poly.pdbx_strand_id
1 'polypeptide(L)'
;MRRKARLVGVLSAILLGLAMPLRAAGTDDEAAEAFNALYAGDLKRVKATREAEDDIELATRLLAAARKVTGQPALVAVLCEQAADLAGAAAAGIPTAIGAMELLAATVPEKAAACAERVVAIRQMQFDGSQGDERAQAADALIGALLAAADAKVESGALLEAAVLLVRARNAARAVSSPREAELDARARTLTQQIAADLRIKELKALLEKDPQNAGAREGLVRVYLVDLDDPAEAAKHLEGVKDPALLKYVPAAAKGVEAPPELACLELGEWYHDLAAKAPFAARPAMYARAKAYLKRFLKLHRPKDLNRSRATLALEKIEQTAAKLAAATDAISPSRPATSGKGAWIDLLALVDPAKDKVEGTWQRLPGGLAVVQKLRRSRITIPVAPEGSYELQLRFVRTEGGDAISTVLPVGSTKVVLFLSTYAGKAHGLSDIRRAHAISNETTVEPGTIENGQDHSLEVRVELEDDQARIRVGLDARSIIDWKGEQSALAPIAGWDVPQAGCLSVGANGAIMTWQIMRLRMLSGEARLLRPAAR
;
A
#
# COMPACT_ATOMS: atom_id res chain seq x y z
N MET A 1 -34.77 44.51 72.15
CA MET A 1 -33.65 43.73 72.77
C MET A 1 -33.53 42.40 72.04
N ARG A 2 -32.31 42.03 71.59
CA ARG A 2 -31.70 40.68 71.36
C ARG A 2 -32.66 39.51 71.00
N ARG A 3 -32.44 38.63 70.03
CA ARG A 3 -31.22 38.10 69.36
C ARG A 3 -31.65 37.19 68.18
N LYS A 4 -30.72 36.99 67.24
CA LYS A 4 -30.74 36.07 66.08
C LYS A 4 -30.92 34.59 66.46
N ALA A 5 -31.50 33.79 65.55
CA ALA A 5 -31.05 32.43 65.23
C ALA A 5 -31.56 31.97 63.84
N ARG A 6 -30.65 31.43 63.03
CA ARG A 6 -30.90 30.70 61.76
C ARG A 6 -31.11 29.22 62.08
N LEU A 7 -31.98 28.53 61.33
CA LEU A 7 -31.93 27.09 61.01
C LEU A 7 -32.87 26.90 59.79
N VAL A 8 -32.38 26.71 58.57
CA VAL A 8 -32.11 25.42 57.90
C VAL A 8 -33.22 24.39 58.17
N GLY A 9 -34.09 24.19 57.18
CA GLY A 9 -35.19 23.22 57.19
C GLY A 9 -35.49 22.72 55.78
N VAL A 10 -34.82 21.63 55.45
CA VAL A 10 -35.06 20.59 54.44
C VAL A 10 -36.40 20.66 53.70
N LEU A 11 -36.36 20.82 52.37
CA LEU A 11 -37.48 20.54 51.46
C LEU A 11 -37.22 19.20 50.77
N SER A 12 -37.67 18.11 51.41
CA SER A 12 -37.81 16.80 50.81
C SER A 12 -39.09 16.79 49.97
N ALA A 13 -38.97 17.01 48.66
CA ALA A 13 -40.03 16.70 47.72
C ALA A 13 -39.82 15.27 47.20
N ILE A 14 -40.60 14.35 47.77
CA ILE A 14 -40.83 13.01 47.24
C ILE A 14 -41.60 13.17 45.92
N LEU A 15 -40.98 12.85 44.79
CA LEU A 15 -41.68 12.61 43.54
C LEU A 15 -41.69 11.11 43.27
N LEU A 16 -42.89 10.55 43.41
CA LEU A 16 -43.27 9.19 43.07
C LEU A 16 -42.79 8.79 41.67
N GLY A 17 -42.40 7.52 41.57
CA GLY A 17 -42.02 6.87 40.33
C GLY A 17 -43.12 6.91 39.28
N LEU A 18 -42.72 7.36 38.09
CA LEU A 18 -43.27 6.92 36.82
C LEU A 18 -42.11 6.25 36.10
N ALA A 19 -42.26 4.95 35.84
CA ALA A 19 -41.39 4.20 34.95
C ALA A 19 -41.40 4.91 33.60
N MET A 20 -40.34 5.66 33.32
CA MET A 20 -40.09 6.21 31.99
C MET A 20 -39.71 5.05 31.07
N PRO A 21 -40.33 4.95 29.87
CA PRO A 21 -39.76 4.11 28.83
C PRO A 21 -38.37 4.67 28.49
N LEU A 22 -37.42 3.80 28.13
CA LEU A 22 -36.13 4.18 27.56
C LEU A 22 -36.37 5.30 26.53
N ARG A 23 -35.97 6.53 26.89
CA ARG A 23 -36.16 7.71 26.06
C ARG A 23 -35.15 7.63 24.93
N ALA A 24 -35.67 7.66 23.70
CA ALA A 24 -34.90 7.70 22.47
C ALA A 24 -33.83 8.79 22.53
N ALA A 25 -32.69 8.53 21.88
CA ALA A 25 -31.68 9.53 21.60
C ALA A 25 -32.36 10.80 21.05
N GLY A 26 -32.12 11.96 21.69
CA GLY A 26 -32.63 13.24 21.20
C GLY A 26 -32.17 13.47 19.76
N THR A 27 -33.00 14.12 18.97
CA THR A 27 -32.68 14.46 17.57
C THR A 27 -31.52 15.46 17.52
N ASP A 28 -30.83 15.55 16.38
CA ASP A 28 -29.73 16.52 16.19
C ASP A 28 -30.17 17.97 16.47
N ASP A 29 -31.44 18.30 16.18
CA ASP A 29 -32.03 19.61 16.44
C ASP A 29 -32.15 19.91 17.95
N GLU A 30 -32.61 18.94 18.76
CA GLU A 30 -32.72 19.11 20.23
C GLU A 30 -31.33 19.29 20.87
N ALA A 31 -30.32 18.57 20.37
CA ALA A 31 -28.94 18.71 20.82
C ALA A 31 -28.36 20.09 20.48
N ALA A 32 -28.63 20.61 19.28
CA ALA A 32 -28.21 21.94 18.86
C ALA A 32 -28.90 23.04 19.67
N GLU A 33 -30.20 22.91 19.95
CA GLU A 33 -30.93 23.83 20.81
C GLU A 33 -30.39 23.85 22.24
N ALA A 34 -30.16 22.67 22.84
CA ALA A 34 -29.59 22.56 24.18
C ALA A 34 -28.19 23.17 24.25
N PHE A 35 -27.36 22.92 23.24
CA PHE A 35 -26.04 23.54 23.12
C PHE A 35 -26.13 25.07 23.04
N ASN A 36 -26.99 25.60 22.17
CA ASN A 36 -27.15 27.04 21.98
C ASN A 36 -27.68 27.73 23.25
N ALA A 37 -28.62 27.11 23.95
CA ALA A 37 -29.15 27.64 25.21
C ALA A 37 -28.07 27.81 26.29
N LEU A 38 -27.06 26.94 26.31
CA LEU A 38 -25.99 26.95 27.30
C LEU A 38 -24.78 27.79 26.89
N TYR A 39 -24.41 27.80 25.60
CA TYR A 39 -23.11 28.31 25.15
C TYR A 39 -23.16 29.44 24.11
N ALA A 40 -24.33 29.85 23.61
CA ALA A 40 -24.40 30.90 22.58
C ALA A 40 -23.83 32.25 23.05
N GLY A 41 -23.97 32.58 24.34
CA GLY A 41 -23.37 33.78 24.94
C GLY A 41 -21.84 33.72 24.96
N ASP A 42 -21.29 32.59 25.40
CA ASP A 42 -19.85 32.33 25.43
C ASP A 42 -19.25 32.39 24.02
N LEU A 43 -19.90 31.77 23.02
CA LEU A 43 -19.45 31.81 21.62
C LEU A 43 -19.44 33.23 21.04
N LYS A 44 -20.44 34.05 21.36
CA LYS A 44 -20.47 35.46 20.93
C LYS A 44 -19.33 36.26 21.54
N ARG A 45 -19.04 36.03 22.83
CA ARG A 45 -17.95 36.70 23.55
C ARG A 45 -16.60 36.38 22.91
N VAL A 46 -16.30 35.10 22.72
CA VAL A 46 -15.01 34.66 22.16
C VAL A 46 -14.83 35.13 20.71
N LYS A 47 -15.88 35.07 19.88
CA LYS A 47 -15.82 35.63 18.51
C LYS A 47 -15.53 37.13 18.48
N ALA A 48 -15.86 37.87 19.54
CA ALA A 48 -15.65 39.31 19.63
C ALA A 48 -14.21 39.67 20.02
N THR A 49 -13.51 38.84 20.79
CA THR A 49 -12.15 39.13 21.28
C THR A 49 -11.07 38.79 20.26
N ARG A 50 -11.29 37.80 19.37
CA ARG A 50 -10.30 37.29 18.39
C ARG A 50 -8.98 36.82 19.03
N GLU A 51 -8.98 36.55 20.34
CA GLU A 51 -7.81 36.06 21.07
C GLU A 51 -7.85 34.53 21.12
N ALA A 52 -6.74 33.89 20.69
CA ALA A 52 -6.66 32.43 20.67
C ALA A 52 -6.78 31.80 22.07
N GLU A 53 -6.41 32.53 23.13
CA GLU A 53 -6.54 32.04 24.52
C GLU A 53 -8.01 31.85 24.93
N ASP A 54 -8.88 32.79 24.55
CA ASP A 54 -10.33 32.71 24.81
C ASP A 54 -10.98 31.53 24.06
N ASP A 55 -10.57 31.30 22.80
CA ASP A 55 -10.99 30.15 22.00
C ASP A 55 -10.63 28.83 22.69
N ILE A 56 -9.37 28.72 23.14
CA ILE A 56 -8.84 27.51 23.80
C ILE A 56 -9.52 27.28 25.15
N GLU A 57 -9.76 28.33 25.95
CA GLU A 57 -10.44 28.22 27.25
C GLU A 57 -11.87 27.68 27.06
N LEU A 58 -12.63 28.26 26.13
CA LEU A 58 -13.98 27.81 25.84
C LEU A 58 -13.98 26.37 25.30
N ALA A 59 -13.11 26.05 24.34
CA ALA A 59 -12.99 24.69 23.81
C ALA A 59 -12.69 23.65 24.91
N THR A 60 -11.82 23.99 25.85
CA THR A 60 -11.46 23.11 26.98
C THR A 60 -12.67 22.88 27.89
N ARG A 61 -13.47 23.92 28.15
CA ARG A 61 -14.72 23.80 28.90
C ARG A 61 -15.75 22.94 28.16
N LEU A 62 -15.87 23.10 26.84
CA LEU A 62 -16.78 22.30 26.01
C LEU A 62 -16.40 20.81 26.03
N LEU A 63 -15.12 20.49 25.86
CA LEU A 63 -14.62 19.11 25.95
C LEU A 63 -14.86 18.50 27.35
N ALA A 64 -14.61 19.27 28.41
CA ALA A 64 -14.86 18.82 29.78
C ALA A 64 -16.36 18.58 30.04
N ALA A 65 -17.25 19.37 29.43
CA ALA A 65 -18.69 19.16 29.49
C ALA A 65 -19.09 17.89 28.72
N ALA A 66 -18.57 17.71 27.49
CA ALA A 66 -18.84 16.54 26.65
C ALA A 66 -18.52 15.23 27.38
N ARG A 67 -17.39 15.17 28.10
CA ARG A 67 -16.99 13.99 28.90
C ARG A 67 -17.96 13.63 30.04
N LYS A 68 -18.79 14.58 30.48
CA LYS A 68 -19.77 14.37 31.56
C LYS A 68 -21.15 14.00 31.03
N VAL A 69 -21.41 14.21 29.75
CA VAL A 69 -22.68 13.86 29.13
C VAL A 69 -22.76 12.33 29.00
N THR A 70 -23.87 11.74 29.46
CA THR A 70 -24.11 10.30 29.40
C THR A 70 -25.41 10.03 28.65
N GLY A 71 -25.40 9.03 27.76
CA GLY A 71 -26.60 8.61 27.01
C GLY A 71 -27.13 9.61 25.97
N GLN A 72 -26.39 10.67 25.64
CA GLN A 72 -26.80 11.69 24.66
C GLN A 72 -25.70 11.91 23.59
N PRO A 73 -25.55 10.97 22.64
CA PRO A 73 -24.49 11.02 21.63
C PRO A 73 -24.56 12.27 20.72
N ALA A 74 -25.76 12.74 20.37
CA ALA A 74 -25.96 13.94 19.56
C ALA A 74 -25.41 15.21 20.25
N LEU A 75 -25.65 15.37 21.56
CA LEU A 75 -25.11 16.50 22.32
C LEU A 75 -23.58 16.42 22.47
N VAL A 76 -23.03 15.22 22.69
CA VAL A 76 -21.57 15.02 22.68
C VAL A 76 -20.99 15.42 21.33
N ALA A 77 -21.64 15.09 20.23
CA ALA A 77 -21.19 15.46 18.90
C ALA A 77 -21.09 16.97 18.71
N VAL A 78 -22.15 17.72 19.02
CA VAL A 78 -22.15 19.19 18.89
C VAL A 78 -21.06 19.82 19.77
N LEU A 79 -20.92 19.37 21.02
CA LEU A 79 -19.89 19.89 21.94
C LEU A 79 -18.46 19.63 21.42
N CYS A 80 -18.20 18.41 20.92
CA CYS A 80 -16.88 18.03 20.42
C CYS A 80 -16.51 18.72 19.11
N GLU A 81 -17.45 18.84 18.16
CA GLU A 81 -17.25 19.55 16.90
C GLU A 81 -16.89 21.01 17.17
N GLN A 82 -17.66 21.68 18.03
CA GLN A 82 -17.41 23.07 18.36
C GLN A 82 -16.11 23.27 19.14
N ALA A 83 -15.76 22.35 20.06
CA ALA A 83 -14.48 22.41 20.76
C ALA A 83 -13.29 22.28 19.79
N ALA A 84 -13.38 21.40 18.79
CA ALA A 84 -12.34 21.24 17.78
C ALA A 84 -12.26 22.43 16.81
N ASP A 85 -13.38 23.06 16.44
CA ASP A 85 -13.39 24.28 15.62
C ASP A 85 -12.68 25.45 16.30
N LEU A 86 -12.96 25.66 17.59
CA LEU A 86 -12.34 26.74 18.37
C LEU A 86 -10.84 26.51 18.59
N ALA A 87 -10.44 25.30 18.98
CA ALA A 87 -9.07 25.03 19.41
C ALA A 87 -8.10 24.65 18.26
N GLY A 88 -8.61 24.19 17.12
CA GLY A 88 -7.81 23.57 16.06
C GLY A 88 -6.85 24.52 15.31
N ALA A 89 -7.07 25.83 15.38
CA ALA A 89 -6.28 26.83 14.66
C ALA A 89 -4.99 27.25 15.39
N ALA A 90 -4.92 27.06 16.71
CA ALA A 90 -3.80 27.50 17.54
C ALA A 90 -2.98 26.30 18.04
N ALA A 91 -1.65 26.40 18.01
CA ALA A 91 -0.75 25.32 18.42
C ALA A 91 -1.04 24.81 19.85
N ALA A 92 -1.32 25.73 20.78
CA ALA A 92 -1.68 25.40 22.16
C ALA A 92 -3.06 24.72 22.30
N GLY A 93 -3.96 24.89 21.33
CA GLY A 93 -5.29 24.28 21.30
C GLY A 93 -5.34 22.87 20.69
N ILE A 94 -4.29 22.44 19.99
CA ILE A 94 -4.24 21.14 19.30
C ILE A 94 -4.60 19.95 20.22
N PRO A 95 -4.08 19.83 21.46
CA PRO A 95 -4.46 18.72 22.35
C PRO A 95 -5.96 18.67 22.66
N THR A 96 -6.59 19.83 22.84
CA THR A 96 -8.03 19.95 23.10
C THR A 96 -8.84 19.57 21.87
N ALA A 97 -8.45 20.05 20.69
CA ALA A 97 -9.14 19.72 19.43
C ALA A 97 -9.08 18.21 19.14
N ILE A 98 -7.92 17.58 19.34
CA ILE A 98 -7.75 16.14 19.14
C ILE A 98 -8.54 15.35 20.17
N GLY A 99 -8.45 15.70 21.46
CA GLY A 99 -9.22 15.03 22.51
C GLY A 99 -10.73 15.11 22.30
N ALA A 100 -11.22 16.19 21.66
CA ALA A 100 -12.62 16.31 21.25
C ALA A 100 -12.99 15.36 20.10
N MET A 101 -12.14 15.25 19.08
CA MET A 101 -12.36 14.32 17.97
C MET A 101 -12.27 12.85 18.40
N GLU A 102 -11.36 12.51 19.31
CA GLU A 102 -11.24 11.16 19.88
C GLU A 102 -12.50 10.79 20.69
N LEU A 103 -12.98 11.71 21.54
CA LEU A 103 -14.22 11.49 22.29
C LEU A 103 -15.43 11.34 21.36
N LEU A 104 -15.50 12.15 20.30
CA LEU A 104 -16.56 12.06 19.31
C LEU A 104 -16.54 10.71 18.59
N ALA A 105 -15.38 10.28 18.08
CA ALA A 105 -15.23 8.99 17.42
C ALA A 105 -15.62 7.81 18.33
N ALA A 106 -15.28 7.87 19.62
CA ALA A 106 -15.64 6.84 20.59
C ALA A 106 -17.14 6.83 20.93
N THR A 107 -17.79 7.99 20.92
CA THR A 107 -19.21 8.12 21.32
C THR A 107 -20.16 7.91 20.14
N VAL A 108 -19.74 8.31 18.94
CA VAL A 108 -20.52 8.22 17.70
C VAL A 108 -19.66 7.54 16.63
N PRO A 109 -19.64 6.18 16.60
CA PRO A 109 -18.78 5.42 15.69
C PRO A 109 -18.98 5.78 14.21
N GLU A 110 -20.20 6.20 13.83
CA GLU A 110 -20.55 6.67 12.49
C GLU A 110 -19.73 7.89 12.04
N LYS A 111 -19.29 8.73 12.99
CA LYS A 111 -18.44 9.90 12.74
C LYS A 111 -16.95 9.61 12.83
N ALA A 112 -16.54 8.40 13.22
CA ALA A 112 -15.13 8.08 13.48
C ALA A 112 -14.21 8.34 12.28
N ALA A 113 -14.64 8.02 11.06
CA ALA A 113 -13.87 8.28 9.84
C ALA A 113 -13.65 9.79 9.61
N ALA A 114 -14.70 10.60 9.76
CA ALA A 114 -14.62 12.06 9.62
C ALA A 114 -13.73 12.68 10.72
N CYS A 115 -13.82 12.17 11.96
CA CYS A 115 -12.94 12.57 13.06
C CYS A 115 -11.48 12.25 12.75
N ALA A 116 -11.17 11.06 12.23
CA ALA A 116 -9.81 10.68 11.86
C ALA A 116 -9.23 11.59 10.77
N GLU A 117 -10.00 11.92 9.74
CA GLU A 117 -9.60 12.87 8.69
C GLU A 117 -9.30 14.27 9.26
N ARG A 118 -10.13 14.73 10.20
CA ARG A 118 -9.95 16.03 10.87
C ARG A 118 -8.73 16.05 11.79
N VAL A 119 -8.47 14.96 12.52
CA VAL A 119 -7.23 14.81 13.30
C VAL A 119 -5.99 14.85 12.39
N VAL A 120 -6.03 14.17 11.23
CA VAL A 120 -4.96 14.24 10.23
C VAL A 120 -4.73 15.67 9.76
N ALA A 121 -5.78 16.44 9.48
CA ALA A 121 -5.67 17.84 9.06
C ALA A 121 -5.01 18.71 10.15
N ILE A 122 -5.42 18.57 11.42
CA ILE A 122 -4.83 19.30 12.55
C ILE A 122 -3.35 18.94 12.71
N ARG A 123 -2.99 17.65 12.65
CA ARG A 123 -1.59 17.20 12.75
C ARG A 123 -0.74 17.65 11.56
N GLN A 124 -1.32 17.73 10.37
CA GLN A 124 -0.61 18.23 9.19
C GLN A 124 -0.22 19.71 9.38
N MET A 125 -1.16 20.55 9.83
CA MET A 125 -0.86 21.95 10.15
C MET A 125 0.23 22.09 11.21
N GLN A 126 0.18 21.25 12.26
CA GLN A 126 1.21 21.20 13.29
C GLN A 126 2.60 20.88 12.70
N PHE A 127 2.67 19.85 11.85
CA PHE A 127 3.91 19.45 11.20
C PHE A 127 4.45 20.54 10.27
N ASP A 128 3.59 21.14 9.45
CA ASP A 128 3.99 22.18 8.50
C ASP A 128 4.52 23.44 9.20
N GLY A 129 3.93 23.81 10.35
CA GLY A 129 4.34 24.94 11.17
C GLY A 129 5.55 24.69 12.11
N SER A 130 5.93 23.43 12.32
CA SER A 130 7.01 23.06 13.24
C SER A 130 8.42 23.15 12.62
N GLN A 131 9.42 23.48 13.45
CA GLN A 131 10.83 23.53 13.06
C GLN A 131 11.74 22.86 14.10
N GLY A 132 12.99 22.58 13.71
CA GLY A 132 13.99 21.98 14.60
C GLY A 132 13.53 20.64 15.19
N ASP A 133 13.79 20.43 16.47
CA ASP A 133 13.50 19.18 17.18
C ASP A 133 11.98 18.92 17.32
N GLU A 134 11.16 19.96 17.36
CA GLU A 134 9.69 19.85 17.42
C GLU A 134 9.11 19.23 16.15
N ARG A 135 9.80 19.40 15.00
CA ARG A 135 9.36 18.87 13.71
C ARG A 135 9.34 17.35 13.67
N ALA A 136 10.29 16.70 14.35
CA ALA A 136 10.31 15.25 14.45
C ALA A 136 9.13 14.72 15.28
N GLN A 137 8.77 15.40 16.38
CA GLN A 137 7.63 15.03 17.21
C GLN A 137 6.30 15.25 16.48
N ALA A 138 6.16 16.39 15.78
CA ALA A 138 4.98 16.67 14.97
C ALA A 138 4.83 15.67 13.81
N ALA A 139 5.95 15.26 13.19
CA ALA A 139 5.95 14.22 12.16
C ALA A 139 5.46 12.87 12.71
N ASP A 140 5.97 12.43 13.87
CA ASP A 140 5.55 11.15 14.44
C ASP A 140 4.05 11.15 14.82
N ALA A 141 3.56 12.27 15.37
CA ALA A 141 2.14 12.45 15.65
C ALA A 141 1.28 12.44 14.38
N LEU A 142 1.74 13.07 13.29
CA LEU A 142 1.08 13.02 11.98
C LEU A 142 1.09 11.62 11.37
N ILE A 143 2.22 10.91 11.46
CA ILE A 143 2.34 9.51 10.99
C ILE A 143 1.34 8.63 11.75
N GLY A 144 1.25 8.78 13.07
CA GLY A 144 0.28 8.06 13.89
C GLY A 144 -1.17 8.32 13.46
N ALA A 145 -1.54 9.57 13.24
CA ALA A 145 -2.87 9.95 12.77
C ALA A 145 -3.19 9.40 11.37
N LEU A 146 -2.23 9.47 10.44
CA LEU A 146 -2.37 8.93 9.09
C LEU A 146 -2.53 7.42 9.09
N LEU A 147 -1.82 6.71 9.97
CA LEU A 147 -1.96 5.27 10.13
C LEU A 147 -3.33 4.88 10.70
N ALA A 148 -3.81 5.57 11.74
CA ALA A 148 -5.14 5.32 12.28
C ALA A 148 -6.24 5.57 11.24
N ALA A 149 -6.13 6.65 10.46
CA ALA A 149 -7.05 6.94 9.37
C ALA A 149 -6.95 5.88 8.25
N ALA A 150 -5.75 5.40 7.93
CA ALA A 150 -5.55 4.34 6.93
C ALA A 150 -6.19 3.02 7.39
N ASP A 151 -6.00 2.64 8.66
CA ASP A 151 -6.57 1.42 9.23
C ASP A 151 -8.11 1.48 9.19
N ALA A 152 -8.74 2.62 9.51
CA ALA A 152 -10.19 2.81 9.36
C ALA A 152 -10.67 2.69 7.90
N LYS A 153 -9.88 3.16 6.93
CA LYS A 153 -10.17 2.99 5.49
C LYS A 153 -10.03 1.53 5.05
N VAL A 154 -9.09 0.77 5.62
CA VAL A 154 -8.99 -0.67 5.39
C VAL A 154 -10.23 -1.40 5.93
N GLU A 155 -10.65 -1.08 7.16
CA GLU A 155 -11.83 -1.70 7.81
C GLU A 155 -13.13 -1.46 7.04
N SER A 156 -13.26 -0.27 6.44
CA SER A 156 -14.41 0.08 5.57
C SER A 156 -14.30 -0.43 4.13
N GLY A 157 -13.21 -1.13 3.78
CA GLY A 157 -12.96 -1.66 2.43
C GLY A 157 -12.48 -0.61 1.41
N ALA A 158 -12.24 0.63 1.84
CA ALA A 158 -11.70 1.72 1.01
C ALA A 158 -10.17 1.61 0.85
N LEU A 159 -9.68 0.48 0.32
CA LEU A 159 -8.25 0.15 0.26
C LEU A 159 -7.41 1.19 -0.51
N LEU A 160 -7.96 1.77 -1.58
CA LEU A 160 -7.28 2.83 -2.35
C LEU A 160 -7.13 4.13 -1.55
N GLU A 161 -8.07 4.47 -0.68
CA GLU A 161 -7.97 5.65 0.18
C GLU A 161 -6.97 5.42 1.32
N ALA A 162 -6.99 4.22 1.92
CA ALA A 162 -5.97 3.81 2.88
C ALA A 162 -4.55 3.93 2.29
N ALA A 163 -4.43 3.58 1.01
CA ALA A 163 -3.18 3.65 0.27
C ALA A 163 -2.62 5.06 0.16
N VAL A 164 -3.49 6.04 -0.16
CA VAL A 164 -3.11 7.45 -0.23
C VAL A 164 -2.61 7.96 1.12
N LEU A 165 -3.28 7.60 2.22
CA LEU A 165 -2.89 7.99 3.57
C LEU A 165 -1.51 7.42 3.95
N LEU A 166 -1.24 6.17 3.59
CA LEU A 166 0.05 5.54 3.87
C LEU A 166 1.20 6.14 3.06
N VAL A 167 0.96 6.56 1.82
CA VAL A 167 1.94 7.33 1.03
C VAL A 167 2.27 8.66 1.71
N ARG A 168 1.25 9.38 2.22
CA ARG A 168 1.46 10.61 2.98
C ARG A 168 2.29 10.36 4.25
N ALA A 169 2.02 9.27 4.97
CA ALA A 169 2.77 8.91 6.16
C ALA A 169 4.26 8.65 5.85
N ARG A 170 4.54 7.95 4.75
CA ARG A 170 5.92 7.73 4.27
C ARG A 170 6.63 9.03 3.92
N ASN A 171 5.94 9.97 3.29
CA ASN A 171 6.53 11.26 2.95
C ASN A 171 6.87 12.07 4.22
N ALA A 172 5.96 12.09 5.21
CA ALA A 172 6.22 12.71 6.50
C ALA A 172 7.41 12.05 7.23
N ALA A 173 7.48 10.71 7.22
CA ALA A 173 8.60 9.96 7.81
C ALA A 173 9.94 10.31 7.15
N ARG A 174 9.99 10.33 5.82
CA ARG A 174 11.20 10.66 5.04
C ARG A 174 11.67 12.08 5.27
N ALA A 175 10.74 13.04 5.40
CA ALA A 175 11.06 14.44 5.64
C ALA A 175 11.85 14.67 6.94
N VAL A 176 11.74 13.75 7.91
CA VAL A 176 12.45 13.82 9.21
C VAL A 176 13.39 12.63 9.44
N SER A 177 13.63 11.78 8.44
CA SER A 177 14.40 10.53 8.59
C SER A 177 13.92 9.65 9.76
N SER A 178 12.60 9.47 9.87
CA SER A 178 11.97 8.74 10.97
C SER A 178 12.37 7.25 10.99
N PRO A 179 12.61 6.66 12.18
CA PRO A 179 12.86 5.21 12.29
C PRO A 179 11.66 4.35 11.86
N ARG A 180 10.48 4.94 11.68
CA ARG A 180 9.24 4.23 11.29
C ARG A 180 9.15 3.96 9.79
N GLU A 181 10.12 4.37 8.97
CA GLU A 181 10.13 4.09 7.53
C GLU A 181 9.99 2.59 7.23
N ALA A 182 10.67 1.73 7.98
CA ALA A 182 10.60 0.28 7.79
C ALA A 182 9.20 -0.30 8.10
N GLU A 183 8.53 0.21 9.14
CA GLU A 183 7.14 -0.14 9.48
C GLU A 183 6.19 0.26 8.33
N LEU A 184 6.32 1.49 7.86
CA LEU A 184 5.48 2.04 6.80
C LEU A 184 5.66 1.31 5.47
N ASP A 185 6.90 0.95 5.14
CA ASP A 185 7.23 0.18 3.95
C ASP A 185 6.63 -1.25 4.03
N ALA A 186 6.65 -1.89 5.21
CA ALA A 186 6.04 -3.19 5.42
C ALA A 186 4.50 -3.14 5.29
N ARG A 187 3.86 -2.13 5.90
CA ARG A 187 2.42 -1.89 5.75
C ARG A 187 2.06 -1.62 4.29
N ALA A 188 2.88 -0.85 3.57
CA ALA A 188 2.61 -0.48 2.17
C ALA A 188 2.66 -1.69 1.23
N ARG A 189 3.60 -2.61 1.45
CA ARG A 189 3.64 -3.89 0.72
C ARG A 189 2.37 -4.70 0.95
N THR A 190 1.96 -4.84 2.22
CA THR A 190 0.75 -5.59 2.60
C THR A 190 -0.51 -5.00 1.95
N LEU A 191 -0.69 -3.68 2.04
CA LEU A 191 -1.87 -3.02 1.47
C LEU A 191 -1.89 -3.11 -0.06
N THR A 192 -0.73 -3.07 -0.72
CA THR A 192 -0.66 -3.23 -2.18
C THR A 192 -1.06 -4.63 -2.62
N GLN A 193 -0.66 -5.66 -1.86
CA GLN A 193 -1.09 -7.03 -2.09
C GLN A 193 -2.62 -7.16 -1.93
N GLN A 194 -3.19 -6.55 -0.87
CA GLN A 194 -4.64 -6.53 -0.65
C GLN A 194 -5.40 -5.84 -1.79
N ILE A 195 -4.92 -4.69 -2.26
CA ILE A 195 -5.52 -3.98 -3.41
C ILE A 195 -5.47 -4.83 -4.67
N ALA A 196 -4.33 -5.46 -4.97
CA ALA A 196 -4.19 -6.33 -6.13
C ALA A 196 -5.13 -7.54 -6.06
N ALA A 197 -5.25 -8.15 -4.88
CA ALA A 197 -6.18 -9.25 -4.63
C ALA A 197 -7.64 -8.81 -4.77
N ASP A 198 -8.03 -7.66 -4.22
CA ASP A 198 -9.40 -7.13 -4.31
C ASP A 198 -9.82 -6.85 -5.76
N LEU A 199 -8.94 -6.23 -6.56
CA LEU A 199 -9.19 -6.01 -7.98
C LEU A 199 -9.38 -7.33 -8.73
N ARG A 200 -8.53 -8.33 -8.44
CA ARG A 200 -8.61 -9.65 -9.07
C ARG A 200 -9.87 -10.41 -8.64
N ILE A 201 -10.27 -10.32 -7.37
CA ILE A 201 -11.53 -10.88 -6.86
C ILE A 201 -12.72 -10.27 -7.61
N LYS A 202 -12.75 -8.94 -7.77
CA LYS A 202 -13.81 -8.25 -8.51
C LYS A 202 -13.89 -8.71 -9.96
N GLU A 203 -12.76 -8.85 -10.65
CA GLU A 203 -12.72 -9.37 -12.03
C GLU A 203 -13.26 -10.80 -12.11
N LEU A 204 -12.76 -11.69 -11.24
CA LEU A 204 -13.16 -13.10 -11.23
C LEU A 204 -14.64 -13.27 -10.90
N LYS A 205 -15.18 -12.48 -9.97
CA LYS A 205 -16.62 -12.45 -9.67
C LYS A 205 -17.43 -11.97 -10.88
N ALA A 206 -17.01 -10.92 -11.57
CA ALA A 206 -17.67 -10.45 -12.80
C ALA A 206 -17.64 -11.50 -13.94
N LEU A 207 -16.58 -12.31 -14.03
CA LEU A 207 -16.53 -13.44 -14.97
C LEU A 207 -17.52 -14.54 -14.58
N LEU A 208 -17.66 -14.84 -13.29
CA LEU A 208 -18.59 -15.85 -12.78
C LEU A 208 -20.06 -15.41 -12.86
N GLU A 209 -20.33 -14.12 -12.78
CA GLU A 209 -21.66 -13.57 -13.05
C GLU A 209 -22.08 -13.79 -14.51
N LYS A 210 -21.13 -13.69 -15.45
CA LYS A 210 -21.37 -13.91 -16.89
C LYS A 210 -21.43 -15.40 -17.24
N ASP A 211 -20.55 -16.20 -16.65
CA ASP A 211 -20.50 -17.64 -16.83
C ASP A 211 -20.25 -18.33 -15.48
N PRO A 212 -21.34 -18.75 -14.79
CA PRO A 212 -21.22 -19.46 -13.53
C PRO A 212 -20.45 -20.78 -13.62
N GLN A 213 -20.30 -21.39 -14.80
CA GLN A 213 -19.61 -22.67 -14.99
C GLN A 213 -18.13 -22.49 -15.35
N ASN A 214 -17.61 -21.26 -15.33
CA ASN A 214 -16.22 -20.97 -15.62
C ASN A 214 -15.28 -21.51 -14.51
N ALA A 215 -14.84 -22.75 -14.67
CA ALA A 215 -13.97 -23.43 -13.73
C ALA A 215 -12.64 -22.69 -13.49
N GLY A 216 -12.08 -22.04 -14.53
CA GLY A 216 -10.84 -21.27 -14.41
C GLY A 216 -11.02 -20.02 -13.53
N ALA A 217 -12.14 -19.33 -13.66
CA ALA A 217 -12.46 -18.19 -12.80
C ALA A 217 -12.73 -18.62 -11.35
N ARG A 218 -13.39 -19.76 -11.13
CA ARG A 218 -13.61 -20.32 -9.78
C ARG A 218 -12.30 -20.71 -9.11
N GLU A 219 -11.44 -21.44 -9.81
CA GLU A 219 -10.12 -21.82 -9.30
C GLU A 219 -9.22 -20.60 -9.04
N GLY A 220 -9.28 -19.61 -9.93
CA GLY A 220 -8.62 -18.32 -9.73
C GLY A 220 -9.08 -17.65 -8.43
N LEU A 221 -10.40 -17.64 -8.16
CA LEU A 221 -10.96 -16.99 -6.98
C LEU A 221 -10.52 -17.69 -5.69
N VAL A 222 -10.56 -19.03 -5.68
CA VAL A 222 -10.05 -19.85 -4.57
C VAL A 222 -8.56 -19.57 -4.33
N ARG A 223 -7.75 -19.49 -5.38
CA ARG A 223 -6.31 -19.22 -5.26
C ARG A 223 -6.01 -17.82 -4.72
N VAL A 224 -6.76 -16.79 -5.11
CA VAL A 224 -6.54 -15.43 -4.56
C VAL A 224 -6.77 -15.42 -3.05
N TYR A 225 -7.88 -15.99 -2.58
CA TYR A 225 -8.15 -16.06 -1.14
C TYR A 225 -7.11 -16.93 -0.41
N LEU A 226 -6.80 -18.11 -0.95
CA LEU A 226 -5.88 -19.07 -0.31
C LEU A 226 -4.43 -18.58 -0.28
N VAL A 227 -3.93 -18.03 -1.38
CA VAL A 227 -2.50 -17.73 -1.60
C VAL A 227 -2.21 -16.27 -1.32
N ASP A 228 -2.92 -15.36 -1.99
CA ASP A 228 -2.60 -13.93 -1.94
C ASP A 228 -3.07 -13.30 -0.61
N LEU A 229 -4.18 -13.77 -0.06
CA LEU A 229 -4.77 -13.27 1.19
C LEU A 229 -4.56 -14.19 2.41
N ASP A 230 -3.98 -15.37 2.22
CA ASP A 230 -3.77 -16.39 3.26
C ASP A 230 -5.06 -16.78 4.05
N ASP A 231 -6.21 -16.74 3.38
CA ASP A 231 -7.54 -16.99 3.95
C ASP A 231 -8.19 -18.26 3.34
N PRO A 232 -7.87 -19.46 3.84
CA PRO A 232 -8.49 -20.69 3.39
C PRO A 232 -9.95 -20.83 3.81
N ALA A 233 -10.40 -20.10 4.84
CA ALA A 233 -11.78 -20.17 5.30
C ALA A 233 -12.70 -19.48 4.28
N GLU A 234 -12.30 -18.32 3.79
CA GLU A 234 -12.99 -17.66 2.68
C GLU A 234 -12.82 -18.45 1.37
N ALA A 235 -11.61 -18.96 1.08
CA ALA A 235 -11.38 -19.78 -0.10
C ALA A 235 -12.31 -21.01 -0.17
N ALA A 236 -12.59 -21.65 0.98
CA ALA A 236 -13.47 -22.81 1.06
C ALA A 236 -14.91 -22.52 0.63
N LYS A 237 -15.38 -21.27 0.78
CA LYS A 237 -16.74 -20.86 0.35
C LYS A 237 -16.90 -20.86 -1.18
N HIS A 238 -15.81 -20.92 -1.93
CA HIS A 238 -15.78 -20.81 -3.38
C HIS A 238 -15.42 -22.12 -4.10
N LEU A 239 -15.45 -23.26 -3.41
CA LEU A 239 -15.04 -24.57 -3.97
C LEU A 239 -16.07 -25.24 -4.88
N GLU A 240 -17.34 -24.86 -4.81
CA GLU A 240 -18.37 -25.42 -5.69
C GLU A 240 -17.97 -25.19 -7.16
N GLY A 241 -17.93 -26.24 -7.98
CA GLY A 241 -17.54 -26.14 -9.40
C GLY A 241 -16.03 -26.08 -9.69
N VAL A 242 -15.17 -26.14 -8.68
CA VAL A 242 -13.71 -26.33 -8.84
C VAL A 242 -13.41 -27.75 -9.34
N LYS A 243 -12.43 -27.90 -10.24
CA LYS A 243 -12.04 -29.20 -10.81
C LYS A 243 -10.71 -29.71 -10.27
N ASP A 244 -9.82 -28.83 -9.79
CA ASP A 244 -8.54 -29.19 -9.17
C ASP A 244 -8.75 -30.09 -7.92
N PRO A 245 -8.35 -31.37 -7.97
CA PRO A 245 -8.52 -32.30 -6.85
C PRO A 245 -7.74 -31.90 -5.59
N ALA A 246 -6.60 -31.22 -5.75
CA ALA A 246 -5.80 -30.77 -4.63
C ALA A 246 -6.52 -29.64 -3.88
N LEU A 247 -7.12 -28.69 -4.60
CA LEU A 247 -7.92 -27.64 -3.98
C LEU A 247 -9.14 -28.21 -3.24
N LEU A 248 -9.87 -29.14 -3.87
CA LEU A 248 -11.03 -29.80 -3.24
C LEU A 248 -10.66 -30.59 -1.97
N LYS A 249 -9.49 -31.22 -1.94
CA LYS A 249 -9.01 -31.98 -0.78
C LYS A 249 -8.51 -31.08 0.35
N TYR A 250 -7.61 -30.14 0.04
CA TYR A 250 -6.81 -29.48 1.06
C TYR A 250 -7.38 -28.15 1.55
N VAL A 251 -8.14 -27.41 0.74
CA VAL A 251 -8.73 -26.13 1.15
C VAL A 251 -9.73 -26.31 2.32
N PRO A 252 -10.67 -27.27 2.29
CA PRO A 252 -11.57 -27.50 3.43
C PRO A 252 -10.84 -27.93 4.71
N ALA A 253 -9.74 -28.66 4.57
CA ALA A 253 -8.92 -29.06 5.72
C ALA A 253 -8.16 -27.86 6.30
N ALA A 254 -7.62 -27.00 5.44
CA ALA A 254 -6.94 -25.78 5.84
C ALA A 254 -7.88 -24.73 6.47
N ALA A 255 -9.13 -24.67 6.01
CA ALA A 255 -10.18 -23.79 6.54
C ALA A 255 -10.51 -24.05 8.01
N LYS A 256 -10.29 -25.29 8.49
CA LYS A 256 -10.50 -25.67 9.90
C LYS A 256 -9.34 -25.25 10.82
N GLY A 257 -8.29 -24.65 10.27
CA GLY A 257 -7.10 -24.20 11.00
C GLY A 257 -6.09 -25.31 11.30
N VAL A 258 -4.88 -24.92 11.70
CA VAL A 258 -3.78 -25.87 12.00
C VAL A 258 -4.13 -26.84 13.13
N GLU A 259 -4.96 -26.35 14.06
CA GLU A 259 -5.78 -27.01 15.08
C GLU A 259 -6.43 -28.37 14.78
N ALA A 260 -6.93 -28.53 13.55
CA ALA A 260 -7.99 -29.52 13.29
C ALA A 260 -7.53 -30.78 12.54
N PRO A 261 -6.60 -30.73 11.58
CA PRO A 261 -6.25 -31.90 10.80
C PRO A 261 -5.67 -33.04 11.66
N PRO A 262 -6.02 -34.31 11.34
CA PRO A 262 -5.38 -35.49 11.90
C PRO A 262 -3.87 -35.51 11.64
N GLU A 263 -3.17 -36.37 12.38
CA GLU A 263 -1.71 -36.51 12.34
C GLU A 263 -1.15 -36.60 10.92
N LEU A 264 -1.50 -37.63 10.14
CA LEU A 264 -0.99 -37.79 8.77
C LEU A 264 -1.43 -36.66 7.82
N ALA A 265 -2.61 -36.07 8.03
CA ALA A 265 -3.09 -34.95 7.24
C ALA A 265 -2.23 -33.68 7.47
N CYS A 266 -1.63 -33.52 8.65
CA CYS A 266 -0.69 -32.43 8.91
C CYS A 266 0.58 -32.57 8.06
N LEU A 267 1.09 -33.80 7.86
CA LEU A 267 2.23 -34.02 6.96
C LEU A 267 1.87 -33.63 5.53
N GLU A 268 0.75 -34.15 5.00
CA GLU A 268 0.31 -33.86 3.64
C GLU A 268 0.03 -32.37 3.40
N LEU A 269 -0.64 -31.68 4.35
CA LEU A 269 -0.90 -30.24 4.26
C LEU A 269 0.39 -29.42 4.31
N GLY A 270 1.34 -29.82 5.16
CA GLY A 270 2.64 -29.18 5.25
C GLY A 270 3.40 -29.19 3.92
N GLU A 271 3.40 -30.34 3.25
CA GLU A 271 4.05 -30.50 1.95
C GLU A 271 3.29 -29.82 0.82
N TRP A 272 1.96 -29.91 0.83
CA TRP A 272 1.13 -29.21 -0.15
C TRP A 272 1.34 -27.69 -0.10
N TYR A 273 1.39 -27.10 1.10
CA TYR A 273 1.70 -25.67 1.24
C TYR A 273 3.15 -25.34 0.82
N HIS A 274 4.11 -26.25 1.04
CA HIS A 274 5.48 -26.07 0.54
C HIS A 274 5.51 -25.99 -0.99
N ASP A 275 4.84 -26.92 -1.67
CA ASP A 275 4.76 -26.97 -3.14
C ASP A 275 3.96 -25.79 -3.70
N LEU A 276 2.90 -25.38 -3.00
CA LEU A 276 2.12 -24.20 -3.34
C LEU A 276 2.97 -22.92 -3.22
N ALA A 277 3.75 -22.77 -2.15
CA ALA A 277 4.64 -21.63 -1.94
C ALA A 277 5.70 -21.51 -3.03
N ALA A 278 6.23 -22.63 -3.54
CA ALA A 278 7.23 -22.61 -4.61
C ALA A 278 6.69 -21.97 -5.91
N LYS A 279 5.38 -22.08 -6.16
CA LYS A 279 4.68 -21.56 -7.34
C LYS A 279 3.97 -20.21 -7.08
N ALA A 280 3.94 -19.77 -5.83
CA ALA A 280 3.24 -18.56 -5.43
C ALA A 280 4.04 -17.28 -5.81
N PRO A 281 3.33 -16.14 -6.00
CA PRO A 281 3.90 -14.80 -5.95
C PRO A 281 4.92 -14.65 -4.82
N PHE A 282 6.07 -14.01 -5.08
CA PHE A 282 7.13 -13.81 -4.07
C PHE A 282 6.57 -13.22 -2.77
N ALA A 283 5.69 -12.22 -2.93
CA ALA A 283 4.83 -11.62 -1.91
C ALA A 283 4.10 -12.60 -0.97
N ALA A 284 3.52 -13.69 -1.51
CA ALA A 284 2.68 -14.65 -0.80
C ALA A 284 3.48 -15.82 -0.18
N ARG A 285 4.71 -16.05 -0.65
CA ARG A 285 5.55 -17.18 -0.19
C ARG A 285 5.77 -17.20 1.32
N PRO A 286 6.03 -16.08 2.03
CA PRO A 286 6.24 -16.11 3.48
C PRO A 286 5.07 -16.72 4.26
N ALA A 287 3.83 -16.33 3.94
CA ALA A 287 2.63 -16.83 4.60
C ALA A 287 2.43 -18.33 4.33
N MET A 288 2.61 -18.75 3.07
CA MET A 288 2.50 -20.16 2.67
C MET A 288 3.56 -21.04 3.36
N TYR A 289 4.81 -20.58 3.44
CA TYR A 289 5.86 -21.29 4.18
C TYR A 289 5.58 -21.31 5.69
N ALA A 290 4.99 -20.26 6.25
CA ALA A 290 4.58 -20.23 7.65
C ALA A 290 3.51 -21.30 7.94
N ARG A 291 2.50 -21.46 7.07
CA ARG A 291 1.51 -22.54 7.17
C ARG A 291 2.13 -23.92 7.02
N ALA A 292 2.98 -24.11 6.00
CA ALA A 292 3.70 -25.36 5.79
C ALA A 292 4.46 -25.78 7.06
N LYS A 293 5.21 -24.84 7.64
CA LYS A 293 5.94 -25.00 8.90
C LYS A 293 5.03 -25.35 10.07
N ALA A 294 3.89 -24.67 10.21
CA ALA A 294 2.95 -24.92 11.31
C ALA A 294 2.40 -26.36 11.26
N TYR A 295 1.99 -26.83 10.08
CA TYR A 295 1.51 -28.20 9.89
C TYR A 295 2.61 -29.25 10.13
N LEU A 296 3.81 -29.06 9.59
CA LEU A 296 4.92 -30.01 9.83
C LEU A 296 5.35 -30.05 11.30
N LYS A 297 5.39 -28.91 11.99
CA LYS A 297 5.67 -28.86 13.43
C LYS A 297 4.61 -29.60 14.24
N ARG A 298 3.33 -29.43 13.89
CA ARG A 298 2.24 -30.16 14.52
C ARG A 298 2.35 -31.66 14.28
N PHE A 299 2.63 -32.08 13.04
CA PHE A 299 2.92 -33.48 12.73
C PHE A 299 4.04 -34.03 13.62
N LEU A 300 5.19 -33.36 13.72
CA LEU A 300 6.32 -33.80 14.55
C LEU A 300 6.01 -33.85 16.06
N LYS A 301 5.05 -33.04 16.53
CA LYS A 301 4.55 -33.03 17.91
C LYS A 301 3.65 -34.23 18.20
N LEU A 302 2.78 -34.58 17.25
CA LEU A 302 1.83 -35.69 17.37
C LEU A 302 2.50 -37.04 17.08
N HIS A 303 3.35 -37.10 16.05
CA HIS A 303 3.94 -38.31 15.51
C HIS A 303 5.23 -38.70 16.23
N ARG A 304 5.10 -39.48 17.30
CA ARG A 304 6.23 -40.00 18.09
C ARG A 304 7.08 -41.10 17.43
N PRO A 305 6.56 -41.96 16.54
CA PRO A 305 7.38 -43.00 15.90
C PRO A 305 8.60 -42.40 15.16
N LYS A 306 9.73 -43.12 15.21
CA LYS A 306 10.96 -42.76 14.48
C LYS A 306 10.98 -43.46 13.14
N ASP A 307 10.08 -43.08 12.26
CA ASP A 307 9.90 -43.68 10.94
C ASP A 307 10.34 -42.75 9.79
N LEU A 308 10.07 -43.18 8.57
CA LEU A 308 10.36 -42.40 7.37
C LEU A 308 9.53 -41.12 7.31
N ASN A 309 8.29 -41.12 7.81
CA ASN A 309 7.42 -39.93 7.81
C ASN A 309 7.98 -38.84 8.73
N ARG A 310 8.45 -39.21 9.92
CA ARG A 310 9.14 -38.27 10.83
C ARG A 310 10.39 -37.68 10.20
N SER A 311 11.18 -38.51 9.53
CA SER A 311 12.41 -38.10 8.85
C SER A 311 12.10 -37.14 7.69
N ARG A 312 11.11 -37.48 6.88
CA ARG A 312 10.59 -36.66 5.77
C ARG A 312 10.09 -35.30 6.24
N ALA A 313 9.28 -35.26 7.30
CA ALA A 313 8.79 -34.01 7.88
C ALA A 313 9.91 -33.12 8.43
N THR A 314 10.93 -33.73 9.05
CA THR A 314 12.09 -33.01 9.58
C THR A 314 12.90 -32.36 8.45
N LEU A 315 13.19 -33.12 7.39
CA LEU A 315 13.92 -32.62 6.22
C LEU A 315 13.13 -31.53 5.47
N ALA A 316 11.80 -31.72 5.32
CA ALA A 316 10.94 -30.72 4.71
C ALA A 316 10.92 -29.41 5.52
N LEU A 317 10.83 -29.51 6.85
CA LEU A 317 10.87 -28.36 7.75
C LEU A 317 12.20 -27.60 7.65
N GLU A 318 13.33 -28.32 7.66
CA GLU A 318 14.66 -27.72 7.51
C GLU A 318 14.79 -26.97 6.17
N LYS A 319 14.36 -27.61 5.07
CA LYS A 319 14.36 -26.99 3.74
C LYS A 319 13.50 -25.72 3.69
N ILE A 320 12.31 -25.73 4.30
CA ILE A 320 11.44 -24.56 4.40
C ILE A 320 12.13 -23.44 5.18
N GLU A 321 12.77 -23.76 6.32
CA GLU A 321 13.47 -22.77 7.13
C GLU A 321 14.64 -22.13 6.39
N GLN A 322 15.42 -22.92 5.65
CA GLN A 322 16.50 -22.41 4.80
C GLN A 322 15.97 -21.50 3.68
N THR A 323 14.89 -21.90 3.00
CA THR A 323 14.31 -21.09 1.92
C THR A 323 13.68 -19.80 2.46
N ALA A 324 13.00 -19.86 3.60
CA ALA A 324 12.43 -18.68 4.26
C ALA A 324 13.52 -17.69 4.70
N ALA A 325 14.65 -18.19 5.23
CA ALA A 325 15.79 -17.34 5.58
C ALA A 325 16.40 -16.65 4.35
N LYS A 326 16.56 -17.37 3.23
CA LYS A 326 17.01 -16.78 1.96
C LYS A 326 16.04 -15.71 1.45
N LEU A 327 14.73 -15.96 1.57
CA LEU A 327 13.69 -15.03 1.16
C LEU A 327 13.72 -13.73 1.99
N ALA A 328 13.91 -13.85 3.31
CA ALA A 328 14.07 -12.71 4.20
C ALA A 328 15.33 -11.89 3.85
N ALA A 329 16.48 -12.56 3.66
CA ALA A 329 17.72 -11.88 3.27
C ALA A 329 17.62 -11.16 1.91
N ALA A 330 16.93 -11.77 0.93
CA ALA A 330 16.66 -11.13 -0.35
C ALA A 330 15.73 -9.92 -0.21
N THR A 331 14.81 -9.94 0.75
CA THR A 331 13.90 -8.81 1.03
C THR A 331 14.66 -7.64 1.67
N ASP A 332 15.56 -7.93 2.62
CA ASP A 332 16.36 -6.92 3.33
C ASP A 332 17.40 -6.25 2.44
N ALA A 333 18.01 -7.00 1.51
CA ALA A 333 18.96 -6.46 0.53
C ALA A 333 18.34 -5.44 -0.44
N ILE A 334 17.00 -5.40 -0.53
CA ILE A 334 16.24 -4.58 -1.48
C ILE A 334 15.53 -3.39 -0.78
N SER A 335 15.63 -3.27 0.55
CA SER A 335 15.10 -2.12 1.30
C SER A 335 15.66 -0.80 0.76
N PRO A 336 14.84 0.26 0.65
CA PRO A 336 15.30 1.57 0.19
C PRO A 336 16.21 2.19 1.25
N SER A 337 17.51 2.01 1.10
CA SER A 337 18.48 2.88 1.74
C SER A 337 18.22 4.31 1.26
N ARG A 338 17.87 5.17 2.22
CA ARG A 338 17.80 6.64 2.24
C ARG A 338 18.29 7.36 0.97
N PRO A 339 17.56 8.38 0.46
CA PRO A 339 18.06 9.20 -0.65
C PRO A 339 19.32 9.94 -0.18
N ALA A 340 20.48 9.49 -0.64
CA ALA A 340 21.72 10.24 -0.56
C ALA A 340 21.90 11.01 -1.87
N THR A 341 22.25 12.28 -1.72
CA THR A 341 22.58 13.24 -2.77
C THR A 341 23.42 12.64 -3.90
N SER A 342 23.03 12.98 -5.14
CA SER A 342 23.62 12.56 -6.42
C SER A 342 25.13 12.85 -6.48
N GLY A 343 25.94 11.87 -6.09
CA GLY A 343 27.34 11.72 -6.51
C GLY A 343 27.46 10.58 -7.51
N LYS A 344 28.50 10.61 -8.36
CA LYS A 344 28.84 9.48 -9.24
C LYS A 344 28.85 8.17 -8.43
N GLY A 345 28.13 7.16 -8.91
CA GLY A 345 28.02 5.84 -8.26
C GLY A 345 26.87 5.66 -7.25
N ALA A 346 26.12 6.70 -6.89
CA ALA A 346 24.93 6.57 -6.03
C ALA A 346 23.68 6.16 -6.83
N TRP A 347 22.79 5.39 -6.20
CA TRP A 347 21.47 5.05 -6.76
C TRP A 347 20.47 6.19 -6.52
N ILE A 348 19.85 6.67 -7.58
CA ILE A 348 18.77 7.66 -7.58
C ILE A 348 17.43 6.92 -7.59
N ASP A 349 16.55 7.19 -6.63
CA ASP A 349 15.18 6.66 -6.61
C ASP A 349 14.31 7.40 -7.64
N LEU A 350 14.05 6.75 -8.78
CA LEU A 350 13.26 7.32 -9.87
C LEU A 350 11.76 7.34 -9.55
N LEU A 351 11.26 6.41 -8.73
CA LEU A 351 9.84 6.41 -8.33
C LEU A 351 9.48 7.67 -7.55
N ALA A 352 10.38 8.12 -6.66
CA ALA A 352 10.20 9.34 -5.91
C ALA A 352 9.98 10.58 -6.79
N LEU A 353 10.53 10.57 -8.02
CA LEU A 353 10.50 11.72 -8.93
C LEU A 353 9.25 11.77 -9.81
N VAL A 354 8.56 10.65 -10.04
CA VAL A 354 7.39 10.58 -10.92
C VAL A 354 6.14 11.12 -10.21
N ASP A 355 5.35 11.90 -10.93
CA ASP A 355 4.03 12.40 -10.55
C ASP A 355 3.05 11.93 -11.64
N PRO A 356 2.19 10.92 -11.36
CA PRO A 356 1.29 10.35 -12.35
C PRO A 356 0.36 11.36 -13.03
N ALA A 357 0.01 12.45 -12.34
CA ALA A 357 -0.86 13.48 -12.90
C ALA A 357 -0.16 14.34 -13.96
N LYS A 358 1.17 14.46 -13.87
CA LYS A 358 1.98 15.33 -14.75
C LYS A 358 2.78 14.56 -15.79
N ASP A 359 3.27 13.37 -15.45
CA ASP A 359 4.24 12.66 -16.28
C ASP A 359 3.61 11.57 -17.16
N LYS A 360 2.33 11.26 -16.92
CA LYS A 360 1.54 10.37 -17.77
C LYS A 360 1.60 10.88 -19.21
N VAL A 361 1.90 9.97 -20.13
CA VAL A 361 1.77 10.21 -21.56
C VAL A 361 0.47 9.56 -22.05
N GLU A 362 0.25 8.29 -21.70
CA GLU A 362 -0.91 7.51 -22.12
C GLU A 362 -1.30 6.50 -21.05
N GLY A 363 -2.59 6.17 -20.95
CA GLY A 363 -3.12 5.20 -19.99
C GLY A 363 -3.53 5.80 -18.65
N THR A 364 -3.97 4.93 -17.74
CA THR A 364 -4.46 5.33 -16.41
C THR A 364 -3.42 4.93 -15.37
N TRP A 365 -2.68 5.92 -14.90
CA TRP A 365 -1.56 5.76 -13.97
C TRP A 365 -1.94 6.24 -12.57
N GLN A 366 -1.56 5.48 -11.55
CA GLN A 366 -1.83 5.81 -10.16
C GLN A 366 -0.60 5.54 -9.29
N ARG A 367 -0.44 6.37 -8.26
CA ARG A 367 0.51 6.12 -7.18
C ARG A 367 -0.17 5.21 -6.16
N LEU A 368 0.31 3.99 -6.03
CA LEU A 368 -0.11 3.04 -5.00
C LEU A 368 0.98 2.95 -3.91
N PRO A 369 0.70 2.39 -2.72
CA PRO A 369 1.66 2.36 -1.62
C PRO A 369 2.93 1.58 -1.98
N GLY A 370 2.75 0.51 -2.75
CA GLY A 370 3.79 -0.38 -3.23
C GLY A 370 4.43 0.07 -4.52
N GLY A 371 4.09 1.22 -5.08
CA GLY A 371 4.78 1.77 -6.25
C GLY A 371 3.91 2.55 -7.24
N LEU A 372 4.39 2.66 -8.47
CA LEU A 372 3.69 3.30 -9.56
C LEU A 372 2.94 2.23 -10.37
N ALA A 373 1.64 2.39 -10.58
CA ALA A 373 0.83 1.39 -11.26
C ALA A 373 0.14 1.95 -12.50
N VAL A 374 0.01 1.10 -13.52
CA VAL A 374 -0.98 1.24 -14.58
C VAL A 374 -2.15 0.34 -14.23
N VAL A 375 -3.34 0.93 -14.03
CA VAL A 375 -4.49 0.24 -13.41
C VAL A 375 -5.56 -0.21 -14.40
N GLN A 376 -5.29 -0.09 -15.71
CA GLN A 376 -6.21 -0.48 -16.78
C GLN A 376 -5.46 -1.14 -17.94
N LYS A 377 -6.08 -2.15 -18.56
CA LYS A 377 -5.56 -2.87 -19.74
C LYS A 377 -5.70 -2.04 -21.03
N LEU A 378 -4.99 -0.92 -21.12
CA LEU A 378 -4.94 -0.08 -22.31
C LEU A 378 -3.69 -0.38 -23.15
N ARG A 379 -3.79 -0.16 -24.46
CA ARG A 379 -2.65 -0.31 -25.37
C ARG A 379 -1.71 0.88 -25.22
N ARG A 380 -0.40 0.61 -25.28
CA ARG A 380 0.67 1.62 -25.27
C ARG A 380 0.62 2.61 -24.09
N SER A 381 0.20 2.12 -22.92
CA SER A 381 0.23 2.93 -21.69
C SER A 381 1.68 3.24 -21.33
N ARG A 382 2.02 4.51 -21.15
CA ARG A 382 3.39 4.93 -20.85
C ARG A 382 3.43 6.17 -19.98
N ILE A 383 4.42 6.22 -19.11
CA ILE A 383 4.70 7.34 -18.21
C ILE A 383 6.16 7.73 -18.30
N THR A 384 6.42 9.02 -18.35
CA THR A 384 7.78 9.55 -18.40
C THR A 384 8.40 9.54 -17.01
N ILE A 385 9.68 9.21 -16.91
CA ILE A 385 10.47 9.44 -15.70
C ILE A 385 11.19 10.78 -15.93
N PRO A 386 11.04 11.78 -15.04
CA PRO A 386 11.55 13.14 -15.28
C PRO A 386 13.07 13.27 -15.02
N VAL A 387 13.84 12.33 -15.57
CA VAL A 387 15.30 12.26 -15.53
C VAL A 387 15.79 11.92 -16.94
N ALA A 388 16.77 12.66 -17.42
CA ALA A 388 17.54 12.35 -18.61
C ALA A 388 18.97 11.92 -18.22
N PRO A 389 19.31 10.63 -18.29
CA PRO A 389 20.69 10.18 -18.13
C PRO A 389 21.53 10.62 -19.34
N GLU A 390 22.61 11.34 -19.07
CA GLU A 390 23.60 11.79 -20.06
C GLU A 390 24.92 11.07 -19.75
N GLY A 391 25.15 9.93 -20.41
CA GLY A 391 26.33 9.07 -20.19
C GLY A 391 25.98 7.59 -20.03
N SER A 392 26.94 6.81 -19.52
CA SER A 392 26.75 5.39 -19.20
C SER A 392 26.02 5.25 -17.86
N TYR A 393 25.10 4.29 -17.75
CA TYR A 393 24.28 4.11 -16.55
C TYR A 393 23.83 2.67 -16.34
N GLU A 394 23.35 2.42 -15.13
CA GLU A 394 22.60 1.22 -14.77
C GLU A 394 21.21 1.61 -14.28
N LEU A 395 20.22 0.83 -14.70
CA LEU A 395 18.82 0.97 -14.34
C LEU A 395 18.36 -0.34 -13.69
N GLN A 396 17.75 -0.22 -12.52
CA GLN A 396 17.15 -1.35 -11.82
C GLN A 396 15.65 -1.11 -11.64
N LEU A 397 14.84 -2.04 -12.15
CA LEU A 397 13.39 -2.05 -11.96
C LEU A 397 12.97 -3.30 -11.20
N ARG A 398 11.95 -3.17 -10.34
CA ARG A 398 11.19 -4.31 -9.82
C ARG A 398 9.72 -4.09 -10.11
N PHE A 399 9.05 -5.07 -10.68
CA PHE A 399 7.64 -4.94 -11.06
C PHE A 399 6.87 -6.25 -10.91
N VAL A 400 5.55 -6.12 -10.79
CA VAL A 400 4.60 -7.24 -10.84
C VAL A 400 3.59 -6.94 -11.92
N ARG A 401 3.45 -7.86 -12.89
CA ARG A 401 2.31 -7.85 -13.81
C ARG A 401 1.14 -8.56 -13.14
N THR A 402 0.05 -7.89 -12.85
CA THR A 402 -1.11 -8.53 -12.21
C THR A 402 -2.02 -9.17 -13.25
N GLU A 403 -2.20 -8.51 -14.40
CA GLU A 403 -3.05 -8.98 -15.49
C GLU A 403 -2.51 -8.61 -16.87
N GLY A 404 -3.07 -9.25 -17.89
CA GLY A 404 -2.63 -9.11 -19.28
C GLY A 404 -1.51 -10.09 -19.63
N GLY A 405 -1.24 -10.22 -20.93
CA GLY A 405 -0.25 -11.17 -21.45
C GLY A 405 0.83 -10.53 -22.30
N ASP A 406 0.72 -9.23 -22.59
CA ASP A 406 1.50 -8.57 -23.63
C ASP A 406 2.55 -7.59 -23.04
N ALA A 407 3.19 -6.82 -23.92
CA ALA A 407 4.48 -6.20 -23.69
C ALA A 407 4.57 -5.30 -22.45
N ILE A 408 5.65 -5.47 -21.71
CA ILE A 408 6.17 -4.50 -20.74
C ILE A 408 7.28 -3.74 -21.47
N SER A 409 7.23 -2.41 -21.45
CA SER A 409 8.14 -1.58 -22.21
C SER A 409 8.99 -0.70 -21.30
N THR A 410 10.28 -0.60 -21.61
CA THR A 410 11.17 0.41 -21.02
C THR A 410 11.86 1.17 -22.15
N VAL A 411 11.68 2.49 -22.21
CA VAL A 411 12.40 3.36 -23.14
C VAL A 411 13.75 3.71 -22.51
N LEU A 412 14.83 3.39 -23.22
CA LEU A 412 16.21 3.55 -22.79
C LEU A 412 16.89 4.61 -23.66
N PRO A 413 17.30 5.75 -23.09
CA PRO A 413 18.21 6.70 -23.74
C PRO A 413 19.57 6.05 -24.00
N VAL A 414 20.10 6.24 -25.20
CA VAL A 414 21.41 5.70 -25.63
C VAL A 414 22.10 6.77 -26.47
N GLY A 415 22.97 7.57 -25.84
CA GLY A 415 23.61 8.72 -26.48
C GLY A 415 22.58 9.73 -27.00
N SER A 416 22.61 10.03 -28.30
CA SER A 416 21.67 10.96 -28.95
C SER A 416 20.36 10.31 -29.41
N THR A 417 20.21 8.99 -29.24
CA THR A 417 19.02 8.23 -29.64
C THR A 417 18.39 7.50 -28.44
N LYS A 418 17.40 6.67 -28.70
CA LYS A 418 16.71 5.82 -27.72
C LYS A 418 16.28 4.51 -28.36
N VAL A 419 16.12 3.49 -27.52
CA VAL A 419 15.61 2.17 -27.90
C VAL A 419 14.55 1.72 -26.90
N VAL A 420 13.57 0.92 -27.33
CA VAL A 420 12.60 0.32 -26.42
C VAL A 420 13.00 -1.12 -26.14
N LEU A 421 13.20 -1.43 -24.87
CA LEU A 421 13.25 -2.81 -24.40
C LEU A 421 11.83 -3.32 -24.21
N PHE A 422 11.47 -4.38 -24.91
CA PHE A 422 10.24 -5.11 -24.68
C PHE A 422 10.50 -6.40 -23.93
N LEU A 423 9.69 -6.65 -22.91
CA LEU A 423 9.55 -7.95 -22.28
C LEU A 423 8.14 -8.49 -22.55
N SER A 424 8.00 -9.80 -22.78
CA SER A 424 6.69 -10.43 -23.00
C SER A 424 5.92 -9.89 -24.20
N THR A 425 6.63 -9.46 -25.25
CA THR A 425 5.98 -8.91 -26.45
C THR A 425 5.30 -10.02 -27.25
N TYR A 426 4.22 -9.66 -27.95
CA TYR A 426 3.37 -10.59 -28.70
C TYR A 426 2.86 -11.73 -27.81
N ALA A 427 2.18 -11.35 -26.72
CA ALA A 427 1.58 -12.27 -25.77
C ALA A 427 2.58 -13.28 -25.16
N GLY A 428 3.76 -12.80 -24.77
CA GLY A 428 4.79 -13.63 -24.14
C GLY A 428 5.68 -14.42 -25.10
N LYS A 429 5.62 -14.14 -26.41
CA LYS A 429 6.45 -14.82 -27.41
C LYS A 429 7.94 -14.56 -27.18
N ALA A 430 8.33 -13.29 -27.03
CA ALA A 430 9.74 -12.92 -26.94
C ALA A 430 10.03 -11.73 -26.00
N HIS A 431 11.30 -11.59 -25.62
CA HIS A 431 11.93 -10.34 -25.18
C HIS A 431 12.83 -9.80 -26.30
N GLY A 432 13.12 -8.49 -26.30
CA GLY A 432 14.11 -7.93 -27.21
C GLY A 432 14.16 -6.40 -27.20
N LEU A 433 15.21 -5.85 -27.79
CA LEU A 433 15.33 -4.42 -28.10
C LEU A 433 14.66 -4.15 -29.44
N SER A 434 13.82 -3.13 -29.53
CA SER A 434 13.08 -2.79 -30.75
C SER A 434 13.91 -2.03 -31.77
N ASP A 435 13.56 -2.17 -33.05
CA ASP A 435 14.03 -1.34 -34.16
C ASP A 435 15.55 -1.21 -34.34
N ILE A 436 16.29 -2.26 -33.96
CA ILE A 436 17.71 -2.38 -34.30
C ILE A 436 17.82 -2.58 -35.82
N ARG A 437 18.45 -1.63 -36.52
CA ARG A 437 18.50 -1.56 -37.99
C ARG A 437 17.10 -1.71 -38.61
N ARG A 438 16.08 -1.11 -37.96
CA ARG A 438 14.66 -1.17 -38.33
C ARG A 438 14.01 -2.57 -38.22
N ALA A 439 14.67 -3.53 -37.58
CA ALA A 439 14.11 -4.84 -37.30
C ALA A 439 13.47 -4.87 -35.90
N HIS A 440 12.24 -5.37 -35.83
CA HIS A 440 11.48 -5.47 -34.60
C HIS A 440 12.16 -6.40 -33.58
N ALA A 441 11.87 -6.20 -32.29
CA ALA A 441 12.36 -7.00 -31.15
C ALA A 441 12.07 -8.53 -31.22
N ILE A 442 11.27 -8.99 -32.18
CA ILE A 442 10.97 -10.43 -32.38
C ILE A 442 11.67 -11.02 -33.60
N SER A 443 12.45 -10.21 -34.32
CA SER A 443 13.02 -10.55 -35.62
C SER A 443 14.41 -9.94 -35.79
N ASN A 444 15.11 -9.64 -34.69
CA ASN A 444 16.47 -9.12 -34.70
C ASN A 444 17.38 -9.93 -33.76
N GLU A 445 18.67 -9.59 -33.74
CA GLU A 445 19.70 -10.33 -33.00
C GLU A 445 19.53 -10.34 -31.47
N THR A 446 18.62 -9.53 -30.91
CA THR A 446 18.34 -9.46 -29.48
C THR A 446 17.10 -10.24 -29.05
N THR A 447 16.47 -10.97 -29.98
CA THR A 447 15.27 -11.76 -29.73
C THR A 447 15.58 -12.90 -28.76
N VAL A 448 14.83 -12.98 -27.65
CA VAL A 448 14.94 -14.06 -26.66
C VAL A 448 13.59 -14.75 -26.55
N GLU A 449 13.55 -16.06 -26.85
CA GLU A 449 12.36 -16.91 -26.73
C GLU A 449 12.61 -18.08 -25.75
N PRO A 450 11.61 -18.50 -24.97
CA PRO A 450 10.30 -17.85 -24.80
C PRO A 450 10.41 -16.55 -24.01
N GLY A 451 9.53 -15.58 -24.32
CA GLY A 451 9.49 -14.26 -23.69
C GLY A 451 8.54 -14.11 -22.52
N THR A 452 8.06 -15.22 -21.95
CA THR A 452 6.89 -15.19 -21.05
C THR A 452 7.23 -14.57 -19.70
N ILE A 453 6.38 -13.65 -19.26
CA ILE A 453 6.39 -13.07 -17.91
C ILE A 453 5.19 -13.64 -17.16
N GLU A 454 5.39 -14.13 -15.94
CA GLU A 454 4.30 -14.73 -15.17
C GLU A 454 3.52 -13.67 -14.38
N ASN A 455 2.20 -13.70 -14.47
CA ASN A 455 1.39 -12.75 -13.71
C ASN A 455 1.42 -13.08 -12.22
N GLY A 456 1.45 -12.03 -11.39
CA GLY A 456 1.57 -12.12 -9.95
C GLY A 456 2.99 -12.36 -9.45
N GLN A 457 3.97 -12.63 -10.32
CA GLN A 457 5.36 -12.77 -9.90
C GLN A 457 6.04 -11.40 -9.79
N ASP A 458 6.88 -11.24 -8.77
CA ASP A 458 7.84 -10.14 -8.67
C ASP A 458 9.00 -10.45 -9.61
N HIS A 459 9.22 -9.57 -10.59
CA HIS A 459 10.32 -9.65 -11.53
C HIS A 459 11.35 -8.56 -11.25
N SER A 460 12.64 -8.92 -11.31
CA SER A 460 13.74 -7.97 -11.27
C SER A 460 14.33 -7.77 -12.66
N LEU A 461 14.43 -6.51 -13.08
CA LEU A 461 15.05 -6.13 -14.35
C LEU A 461 16.26 -5.25 -14.07
N GLU A 462 17.40 -5.66 -14.60
CA GLU A 462 18.65 -4.92 -14.54
C GLU A 462 19.06 -4.57 -15.96
N VAL A 463 19.27 -3.29 -16.24
CA VAL A 463 19.75 -2.81 -17.53
C VAL A 463 21.02 -2.02 -17.32
N ARG A 464 22.04 -2.28 -18.13
CA ARG A 464 23.28 -1.50 -18.15
C ARG A 464 23.52 -0.98 -19.55
N VAL A 465 23.63 0.33 -19.67
CA VAL A 465 23.94 1.04 -20.92
C VAL A 465 25.33 1.66 -20.78
N GLU A 466 26.24 1.25 -21.65
CA GLU A 466 27.61 1.75 -21.70
C GLU A 466 27.85 2.42 -23.05
N LEU A 467 28.29 3.67 -23.01
CA LEU A 467 28.60 4.47 -24.20
C LEU A 467 30.12 4.60 -24.34
N GLU A 468 30.59 4.43 -25.56
CA GLU A 468 31.99 4.62 -25.98
C GLU A 468 31.96 5.25 -27.38
N ASP A 469 32.19 6.56 -27.47
CA ASP A 469 32.06 7.36 -28.69
C ASP A 469 30.72 7.17 -29.42
N ASP A 470 30.73 6.59 -30.62
CA ASP A 470 29.55 6.29 -31.43
C ASP A 470 28.97 4.88 -31.19
N GLN A 471 29.62 4.10 -30.31
CA GLN A 471 29.19 2.76 -29.92
C GLN A 471 28.38 2.78 -28.64
N ALA A 472 27.53 1.77 -28.49
CA ALA A 472 26.87 1.45 -27.25
C ALA A 472 26.92 -0.06 -26.97
N ARG A 473 26.95 -0.41 -25.69
CA ARG A 473 26.69 -1.76 -25.21
C ARG A 473 25.50 -1.74 -24.26
N ILE A 474 24.51 -2.60 -24.51
CA ILE A 474 23.29 -2.71 -23.73
C ILE A 474 23.19 -4.13 -23.19
N ARG A 475 23.29 -4.27 -21.87
CA ARG A 475 23.13 -5.53 -21.17
C ARG A 475 21.81 -5.54 -20.39
N VAL A 476 21.05 -6.61 -20.51
CA VAL A 476 19.77 -6.79 -19.84
C VAL A 476 19.76 -8.12 -19.08
N GLY A 477 19.52 -8.05 -17.78
CA GLY A 477 19.25 -9.19 -16.92
C GLY A 477 17.79 -9.17 -16.45
N LEU A 478 17.15 -10.34 -16.46
CA LEU A 478 15.81 -10.56 -15.93
C LEU A 478 15.89 -11.71 -14.90
N ASP A 479 15.43 -11.48 -13.67
CA ASP A 479 15.42 -12.46 -12.58
C ASP A 479 16.78 -13.13 -12.36
N ALA A 480 17.84 -12.32 -12.31
CA ALA A 480 19.25 -12.70 -12.21
C ALA A 480 19.81 -13.52 -13.39
N ARG A 481 19.05 -13.69 -14.47
CA ARG A 481 19.51 -14.29 -15.73
C ARG A 481 19.83 -13.20 -16.75
N SER A 482 21.05 -13.21 -17.29
CA SER A 482 21.39 -12.37 -18.45
C SER A 482 20.61 -12.84 -19.67
N ILE A 483 19.84 -11.95 -20.30
CA ILE A 483 19.00 -12.24 -21.47
C ILE A 483 19.45 -11.52 -22.74
N ILE A 484 20.04 -10.32 -22.64
CA ILE A 484 20.53 -9.56 -23.79
C ILE A 484 21.92 -9.00 -23.47
N ASP A 485 22.85 -9.12 -24.42
CA ASP A 485 24.13 -8.42 -24.41
C ASP A 485 24.40 -7.94 -25.86
N TRP A 486 23.90 -6.74 -26.16
CA TRP A 486 24.01 -6.16 -27.49
C TRP A 486 25.14 -5.12 -27.51
N LYS A 487 25.94 -5.12 -28.58
CA LYS A 487 26.96 -4.10 -28.87
C LYS A 487 26.83 -3.65 -30.32
N GLY A 488 26.86 -2.34 -30.55
CA GLY A 488 26.89 -1.78 -31.90
C GLY A 488 26.83 -0.26 -31.91
N GLU A 489 26.78 0.31 -33.12
CA GLU A 489 26.64 1.74 -33.32
C GLU A 489 25.32 2.26 -32.76
N GLN A 490 25.36 3.43 -32.13
CA GLN A 490 24.16 4.13 -31.66
C GLN A 490 23.21 4.43 -32.83
N SER A 491 23.73 4.70 -34.02
CA SER A 491 22.98 4.94 -35.27
C SER A 491 22.10 3.75 -35.69
N ALA A 492 22.43 2.54 -35.24
CA ALA A 492 21.65 1.33 -35.52
C ALA A 492 20.37 1.26 -34.68
N LEU A 493 20.26 2.06 -33.61
CA LEU A 493 19.08 2.12 -32.74
C LEU A 493 18.12 3.21 -33.22
N ALA A 494 16.84 2.89 -33.26
CA ALA A 494 15.79 3.83 -33.64
C ALA A 494 14.63 3.81 -32.63
N PRO A 495 13.93 4.95 -32.46
CA PRO A 495 12.68 4.97 -31.73
C PRO A 495 11.58 4.24 -32.50
N ILE A 496 10.78 3.44 -31.79
CA ILE A 496 9.62 2.77 -32.38
C ILE A 496 8.37 3.64 -32.32
N ALA A 497 7.71 3.77 -33.47
CA ALA A 497 6.50 4.56 -33.61
C ALA A 497 5.39 4.10 -32.64
N GLY A 498 4.80 5.05 -31.92
CA GLY A 498 3.73 4.79 -30.94
C GLY A 498 4.21 4.50 -29.52
N TRP A 499 5.53 4.39 -29.30
CA TRP A 499 6.14 4.35 -27.96
C TRP A 499 7.00 5.57 -27.66
N ASP A 500 6.85 6.62 -28.46
CA ASP A 500 7.50 7.89 -28.22
C ASP A 500 7.02 8.57 -26.94
N VAL A 501 7.97 9.24 -26.31
CA VAL A 501 7.76 10.06 -25.12
C VAL A 501 8.05 11.53 -25.44
N PRO A 502 7.30 12.48 -24.84
CA PRO A 502 7.34 13.88 -25.25
C PRO A 502 8.69 14.57 -25.02
N GLN A 503 9.48 14.08 -24.06
CA GLN A 503 10.77 14.67 -23.69
C GLN A 503 11.90 13.85 -24.31
N ALA A 504 12.84 14.54 -24.98
CA ALA A 504 14.01 13.88 -25.53
C ALA A 504 14.95 13.39 -24.40
N GLY A 505 15.54 12.22 -24.58
CA GLY A 505 16.53 11.66 -23.65
C GLY A 505 15.99 11.18 -22.30
N CYS A 506 14.66 11.17 -22.08
CA CYS A 506 14.09 10.68 -20.82
C CYS A 506 13.90 9.16 -20.81
N LEU A 507 14.00 8.59 -19.61
CA LEU A 507 13.56 7.22 -19.35
C LEU A 507 12.03 7.15 -19.33
N SER A 508 11.47 6.00 -19.70
CA SER A 508 10.03 5.74 -19.55
C SER A 508 9.77 4.27 -19.31
N VAL A 509 8.71 4.01 -18.56
CA VAL A 509 8.15 2.66 -18.38
C VAL A 509 6.72 2.64 -18.90
N GLY A 510 6.28 1.47 -19.31
CA GLY A 510 4.96 1.29 -19.89
C GLY A 510 4.54 -0.17 -20.02
N ALA A 511 3.29 -0.33 -20.44
CA ALA A 511 2.66 -1.62 -20.63
C ALA A 511 1.71 -1.57 -21.83
N ASN A 512 1.60 -2.69 -22.54
CA ASN A 512 0.63 -2.90 -23.60
C ASN A 512 -0.39 -3.93 -23.14
N GLY A 513 -1.66 -3.54 -22.96
CA GLY A 513 -2.73 -4.47 -22.62
C GLY A 513 -2.51 -5.23 -21.31
N ALA A 514 -1.82 -4.62 -20.34
CA ALA A 514 -1.49 -5.22 -19.06
C ALA A 514 -1.70 -4.25 -17.90
N ILE A 515 -2.05 -4.80 -16.74
CA ILE A 515 -2.09 -4.10 -15.45
C ILE A 515 -0.85 -4.52 -14.69
N MET A 516 -0.11 -3.55 -14.18
CA MET A 516 1.13 -3.83 -13.47
C MET A 516 1.55 -2.70 -12.54
N THR A 517 2.39 -3.05 -11.57
CA THR A 517 2.96 -2.12 -10.59
C THR A 517 4.48 -2.18 -10.64
N TRP A 518 5.14 -1.03 -10.81
CA TRP A 518 6.56 -0.84 -10.60
C TRP A 518 6.82 -0.47 -9.15
N GLN A 519 7.44 -1.37 -8.42
CA GLN A 519 7.72 -1.23 -7.00
C GLN A 519 9.06 -0.57 -6.71
N ILE A 520 10.03 -0.76 -7.61
CA ILE A 520 11.36 -0.15 -7.53
C ILE A 520 11.71 0.36 -8.92
N MET A 521 12.24 1.58 -8.98
CA MET A 521 12.91 2.11 -10.17
C MET A 521 14.10 2.93 -9.68
N ARG A 522 15.33 2.50 -9.96
CA ARG A 522 16.53 3.21 -9.54
C ARG A 522 17.53 3.34 -10.67
N LEU A 523 18.24 4.47 -10.72
CA LEU A 523 19.25 4.79 -11.72
C LEU A 523 20.60 5.02 -11.03
N ARG A 524 21.68 4.47 -11.58
CA ARG A 524 23.04 4.76 -11.15
C ARG A 524 23.87 5.19 -12.35
N MET A 525 24.40 6.40 -12.33
CA MET A 525 25.33 6.85 -13.38
C MET A 525 26.69 6.19 -13.20
N LEU A 526 27.20 5.60 -14.28
CA LEU A 526 28.56 5.06 -14.40
C LEU A 526 29.53 6.11 -14.96
N SER A 527 29.05 6.98 -15.85
CA SER A 527 29.73 8.17 -16.34
C SER A 527 28.72 9.29 -16.57
N GLY A 528 29.20 10.51 -16.78
CA GLY A 528 28.34 11.67 -17.01
C GLY A 528 27.42 12.00 -15.82
N GLU A 529 26.19 12.43 -16.09
CA GLU A 529 25.22 12.89 -15.09
C GLU A 529 23.77 12.51 -15.39
N ALA A 530 22.92 12.54 -14.36
CA ALA A 530 21.48 12.37 -14.49
C ALA A 530 20.80 13.73 -14.33
N ARG A 531 20.35 14.34 -15.43
CA ARG A 531 19.73 15.66 -15.43
C ARG A 531 18.25 15.54 -15.08
N LEU A 532 17.84 16.21 -14.01
CA LEU A 532 16.42 16.34 -13.65
C LEU A 532 15.71 17.25 -14.65
N LEU A 533 14.57 16.79 -15.18
CA LEU A 533 13.81 17.52 -16.20
C LEU A 533 12.79 18.51 -15.58
N ARG A 534 12.62 18.47 -14.26
CA ARG A 534 11.86 19.43 -13.46
C ARG A 534 12.42 19.47 -12.02
N PRO A 535 12.23 20.57 -11.27
CA PRO A 535 12.60 20.61 -9.86
C PRO A 535 11.90 19.48 -9.09
N ALA A 536 12.60 18.83 -8.14
CA ALA A 536 11.97 17.87 -7.24
C ALA A 536 10.82 18.55 -6.50
N ALA A 537 9.67 17.88 -6.40
CA ALA A 537 8.53 18.41 -5.63
C ALA A 537 8.98 18.63 -4.18
N ARG A 538 8.78 19.85 -3.67
CA ARG A 538 9.05 20.20 -2.26
C ARG A 538 8.03 19.54 -1.34
#